data_AF-A0A2V9CUF4-F1
#
_entry.id   AF-A0A2V9CUF4-F1
#
_cell.length_a   1.000
_cell.length_b   1.000
_cell.length_c   1.000
_cell.angle_alpha   90.00
_cell.angle_beta   90.00
_cell.angle_gamma   90.00
#
_symmetry.space_group_name_H-M   'P 1'
#
loop_
_entity.id
_entity.type
_entity.pdbx_description
1 polymer ?
#
loop_
_entity_poly.entity_id
_entity_poly.type
_entity_poly.pdbx_seq_one_letter_code
_entity_poly.pdbx_strand_id
1 'polypeptide(L)'
;MPRYLSLHTLACLTRQGAAQLTDRIFSATGVKAHRVQLNMMEGKMLVEFEASDRETLQAWFEAEGFHYDWLMRVEFESESGALVPVS
;
A
#
# COMPACT_ATOMS: atom_id res chain seq x y z
N MET A 1 -10.96 -4.77 9.12
CA MET A 1 -9.58 -5.23 9.45
C MET A 1 -8.71 -3.97 9.52
N PRO A 2 -7.66 -3.90 10.36
CA PRO A 2 -6.82 -2.71 10.41
C PRO A 2 -6.34 -2.25 9.03
N ARG A 3 -6.48 -0.95 8.75
CA ARG A 3 -5.98 -0.34 7.52
C ARG A 3 -4.58 0.21 7.73
N TYR A 4 -3.75 0.07 6.71
CA TYR A 4 -2.39 0.55 6.70
C TYR A 4 -2.11 1.33 5.42
N LEU A 5 -1.29 2.36 5.53
CA LEU A 5 -0.76 3.12 4.41
C LEU A 5 0.75 2.92 4.38
N SER A 6 1.29 2.59 3.21
CA SER A 6 2.73 2.46 3.00
C SER A 6 3.21 3.37 1.87
N LEU A 7 4.40 3.94 2.06
CA LEU A 7 5.14 4.62 1.01
C LEU A 7 6.29 3.74 0.54
N HIS A 8 6.47 3.67 -0.77
CA HIS A 8 7.54 2.92 -1.41
C HIS A 8 8.33 3.81 -2.38
N THR A 9 9.64 3.64 -2.39
CA THR A 9 10.50 4.13 -3.47
C THR A 9 10.53 3.09 -4.59
N LEU A 10 10.19 3.54 -5.79
CA LEU A 10 10.26 2.76 -7.01
C LEU A 10 11.56 3.07 -7.75
N ALA A 11 12.18 2.04 -8.30
CA ALA A 11 13.17 2.23 -9.35
C ALA A 11 12.51 2.82 -10.61
N CYS A 12 13.30 3.16 -11.63
CA CYS A 12 12.85 3.70 -12.92
C CYS A 12 11.90 2.73 -13.66
N LEU A 13 10.65 2.63 -13.19
CA LEU A 13 9.62 1.79 -13.78
C LEU A 13 9.09 2.45 -15.04
N THR A 14 8.84 1.64 -16.06
CA THR A 14 7.98 2.06 -17.16
C THR A 14 6.52 2.04 -16.71
N ARG A 15 5.64 2.72 -17.44
CA ARG A 15 4.18 2.63 -17.20
C ARG A 15 3.68 1.18 -17.21
N GLN A 16 4.22 0.34 -18.09
CA GLN A 16 3.88 -1.07 -18.15
C GLN A 16 4.34 -1.83 -16.89
N GLY A 17 5.56 -1.56 -16.41
CA GLY A 17 6.05 -2.13 -15.16
C GLY A 17 5.21 -1.72 -13.95
N ALA A 18 4.77 -0.46 -13.91
CA ALA A 18 3.86 0.03 -12.86
C ALA A 18 2.48 -0.66 -12.91
N ALA A 19 1.95 -0.94 -14.10
CA ALA A 19 0.70 -1.69 -14.25
C ALA A 19 0.84 -3.14 -13.74
N GLN A 20 1.89 -3.83 -14.14
CA GLN A 20 2.16 -5.20 -13.66
C GLN A 20 2.38 -5.25 -12.14
N LEU A 21 3.08 -4.26 -11.59
CA LEU A 21 3.26 -4.13 -10.15
C LEU A 21 1.91 -3.96 -9.43
N THR A 22 1.04 -3.10 -9.98
CA THR A 22 -0.31 -2.86 -9.44
C THR A 22 -1.14 -4.14 -9.48
N ASP A 23 -1.13 -4.87 -10.59
CA ASP A 23 -1.86 -6.14 -10.72
C ASP A 23 -1.39 -7.18 -9.69
N ARG A 24 -0.07 -7.25 -9.45
CA ARG A 24 0.51 -8.14 -8.43
C ARG A 24 0.06 -7.77 -7.02
N ILE A 25 0.06 -6.47 -6.69
CA ILE A 25 -0.42 -5.97 -5.39
C ILE A 25 -1.90 -6.32 -5.16
N PHE A 26 -2.74 -6.15 -6.18
CA PHE A 26 -4.18 -6.46 -6.07
C PHE A 26 -4.49 -7.96 -6.09
N SER A 27 -3.57 -8.78 -6.60
CA SER A 27 -3.68 -10.25 -6.60
C SER A 27 -3.12 -10.89 -5.32
N ALA A 28 -2.70 -10.08 -4.33
CA ALA A 28 -2.15 -10.55 -3.08
C ALA A 28 -3.13 -11.46 -2.33
N THR A 29 -2.58 -12.46 -1.62
CA THR A 29 -3.33 -13.31 -0.69
C THR A 29 -2.82 -13.08 0.72
N GLY A 30 -3.71 -13.12 1.72
CA GLY A 30 -3.37 -12.85 3.13
C GLY A 30 -3.37 -11.37 3.53
N VAL A 31 -3.24 -10.46 2.56
CA VAL A 31 -3.50 -9.02 2.71
C VAL A 31 -4.39 -8.55 1.56
N LYS A 32 -5.07 -7.41 1.73
CA LYS A 32 -5.94 -6.84 0.70
C LYS A 32 -5.52 -5.41 0.38
N ALA A 33 -5.17 -5.13 -0.87
CA ALA A 33 -4.96 -3.77 -1.33
C ALA A 33 -6.29 -3.09 -1.68
N HIS A 34 -6.44 -1.81 -1.36
CA HIS A 34 -7.59 -0.98 -1.72
C HIS A 34 -7.25 0.02 -2.80
N ARG A 35 -6.08 0.64 -2.67
CA ARG A 35 -5.68 1.74 -3.54
C ARG A 35 -4.18 1.72 -3.74
N VAL A 36 -3.77 1.96 -4.99
CA VAL A 36 -2.39 2.20 -5.37
C VAL A 36 -2.34 3.56 -6.06
N GLN A 37 -1.43 4.43 -5.63
CA GLN A 37 -1.15 5.71 -6.25
C GLN A 37 0.33 5.79 -6.59
N LEU A 38 0.65 6.28 -7.79
CA LEU A 38 2.00 6.27 -8.33
C LEU A 38 2.37 7.68 -8.80
N ASN A 39 3.53 8.16 -8.35
CA ASN A 39 4.23 9.28 -8.95
C ASN A 39 5.42 8.73 -9.73
N MET A 40 5.28 8.65 -11.06
CA MET A 40 6.33 8.13 -11.95
C MET A 40 7.50 9.12 -12.13
N MET A 41 7.32 10.41 -11.85
CA MET A 41 8.38 11.42 -11.94
C MET A 41 9.34 11.32 -10.76
N GLU A 42 8.81 11.13 -9.55
CA GLU A 42 9.60 11.01 -8.32
C GLU A 42 9.94 9.55 -7.97
N GLY A 43 9.36 8.59 -8.70
CA GLY A 43 9.52 7.17 -8.38
C GLY A 43 8.93 6.83 -7.02
N LYS A 44 7.72 7.29 -6.72
CA LYS A 44 7.04 7.04 -5.45
C LYS A 44 5.73 6.31 -5.64
N MET A 45 5.39 5.45 -4.69
CA MET A 45 4.12 4.74 -4.66
C MET A 45 3.53 4.75 -3.26
N LEU A 46 2.26 5.09 -3.15
CA LEU A 46 1.46 4.91 -1.95
C LEU A 46 0.49 3.75 -2.15
N VAL A 47 0.37 2.90 -1.13
CA VAL A 47 -0.58 1.79 -1.15
C VAL A 47 -1.35 1.70 0.16
N GLU A 48 -2.66 1.58 0.04
CA GLU A 48 -3.57 1.31 1.16
C GLU A 48 -3.86 -0.18 1.23
N PHE A 49 -3.59 -0.79 2.38
CA PHE A 49 -3.79 -2.21 2.66
C PHE A 49 -4.74 -2.44 3.84
N GLU A 50 -5.48 -3.55 3.80
CA GLU A 50 -6.06 -4.20 4.97
C GLU A 50 -5.28 -5.47 5.29
N ALA A 51 -4.99 -5.68 6.58
CA ALA A 51 -4.35 -6.89 7.10
C ALA A 51 -4.84 -7.16 8.54
N SER A 52 -4.66 -8.37 9.06
CA SER A 52 -5.05 -8.71 10.45
C SER A 52 -4.31 -7.87 11.49
N ASP A 53 -3.02 -7.64 11.26
CA ASP A 53 -2.09 -6.90 12.11
C ASP A 53 -0.91 -6.37 11.27
N ARG A 54 0.00 -5.63 11.90
CA ARG A 54 1.12 -4.97 11.21
C ARG A 54 2.14 -6.01 10.76
N GLU A 55 2.38 -7.01 11.61
CA GLU A 55 3.34 -8.08 11.43
C GLU A 55 2.99 -8.92 10.20
N THR A 56 1.71 -9.22 9.99
CA THR A 56 1.21 -9.94 8.81
C THR A 56 1.51 -9.18 7.51
N LEU A 57 1.27 -7.86 7.50
CA LEU A 57 1.57 -7.04 6.33
C LEU A 57 3.08 -6.91 6.09
N GLN A 58 3.88 -6.77 7.15
CA GLN A 58 5.33 -6.72 7.04
C GLN A 58 5.92 -8.04 6.53
N ALA A 59 5.42 -9.18 7.01
CA ALA A 59 5.83 -10.50 6.53
C ALA A 59 5.47 -10.69 5.05
N TRP A 60 4.30 -10.20 4.61
CA TRP A 60 3.93 -10.21 3.20
C TRP A 60 4.88 -9.33 2.36
N PHE A 61 5.19 -8.12 2.81
CA PHE A 61 6.15 -7.25 2.12
C PHE A 61 7.52 -7.93 1.99
N GLU A 62 8.02 -8.56 3.04
CA GLU A 62 9.29 -9.29 3.02
C GLU A 62 9.27 -10.45 2.01
N ALA A 63 8.23 -11.28 2.06
CA ALA A 63 8.07 -12.43 1.16
C ALA A 63 7.99 -12.01 -0.32
N GLU A 64 7.36 -10.86 -0.61
CA GLU A 64 7.23 -10.31 -1.96
C GLU A 64 8.45 -9.49 -2.40
N GLY A 65 9.45 -9.30 -1.53
CA GLY A 65 10.59 -8.42 -1.79
C GLY A 65 10.19 -6.94 -1.94
N PHE A 66 9.08 -6.54 -1.32
CA PHE A 66 8.54 -5.19 -1.34
C PHE A 66 9.16 -4.34 -0.23
N HIS A 67 10.11 -3.49 -0.58
CA HIS A 67 10.66 -2.51 0.36
C HIS A 67 9.70 -1.32 0.53
N TYR A 68 9.58 -0.79 1.74
CA TYR A 68 8.81 0.42 2.04
C TYR A 68 9.68 1.42 2.82
N ASP A 69 9.48 2.71 2.53
CA ASP A 69 10.12 3.82 3.24
C ASP A 69 9.50 3.98 4.64
N TRP A 70 8.16 3.87 4.72
CA TRP A 70 7.44 3.85 5.99
C TRP A 70 6.11 3.10 5.87
N LEU A 71 5.59 2.69 7.03
CA LEU A 71 4.32 2.00 7.19
C LEU A 71 3.57 2.58 8.40
N MET A 72 2.36 3.08 8.15
CA MET A 72 1.49 3.72 9.13
C MET A 72 0.18 2.94 9.25
N ARG A 73 -0.28 2.71 10.48
CA ARG A 73 -1.65 2.25 10.72
C ARG A 73 -2.59 3.45 10.60
N VAL A 74 -3.65 3.33 9.82
CA VAL A 74 -4.66 4.37 9.68
C VAL A 74 -5.76 4.09 10.71
N GLU A 75 -5.90 4.99 11.67
CA GLU A 75 -6.92 4.89 12.73
C GLU A 75 -8.15 5.75 12.39
N PHE A 76 -7.92 6.89 11.73
CA PHE A 76 -8.95 7.83 11.32
C PHE A 76 -8.73 8.28 9.88
N GLU A 77 -9.82 8.57 9.17
CA GLU A 77 -9.83 9.16 7.83
C GLU A 77 -10.86 10.29 7.75
N SER A 78 -10.87 11.02 6.62
CA SER A 78 -11.83 12.11 6.40
C SER A 78 -12.90 11.66 5.42
N GLU A 79 -14.16 11.79 5.82
CA GLU A 79 -15.31 11.65 4.94
C GLU A 79 -16.04 13.00 4.87
N SER A 80 -16.04 13.62 3.69
CA SER A 80 -16.67 14.93 3.46
C SER A 80 -16.22 16.03 4.44
N GLY A 81 -14.97 15.97 4.91
CA GLY A 81 -14.40 16.94 5.85
C GLY A 81 -14.60 16.60 7.33
N ALA A 82 -15.32 15.52 7.66
CA ALA A 82 -15.43 15.01 9.03
C ALA A 82 -14.38 13.93 9.29
N LEU A 83 -13.72 13.98 10.45
CA LEU A 83 -12.81 12.92 10.91
C LEU A 83 -13.64 11.73 11.43
N VAL A 84 -13.47 10.57 10.82
CA VAL A 84 -14.17 9.33 11.16
C VAL A 84 -13.17 8.20 11.42
N PRO A 85 -13.47 7.22 12.28
CA PRO A 85 -12.63 6.03 12.41
C PRO A 85 -12.66 5.22 11.11
N VAL A 86 -11.52 4.62 10.75
CA VAL A 86 -11.47 3.71 9.59
C VAL A 86 -12.23 2.42 9.91
N SER A 87 -13.07 1.97 8.97
CA SER A 87 -13.88 0.74 9.05
C SER A 87 -13.08 -0.53 8.73
#